data_AF-A0A1N6HDU1-F1
#
_entry.id   AF-A0A1N6HDU1-F1
#
_cell.length_a   1.000
_cell.length_b   1.000
_cell.length_c   1.000
_cell.angle_alpha   90.00
_cell.angle_beta   90.00
_cell.angle_gamma   90.00
#
_symmetry.space_group_name_H-M   'P 1'
#
loop_
_entity.id
_entity.type
_entity.pdbx_description
1 polymer ?
#
loop_
_entity_poly.entity_id
_entity_poly.type
_entity_poly.pdbx_seq_one_letter_code
_entity_poly.pdbx_strand_id
1 'polypeptide(L)'
;MMRHQLMRLIQFLTPDHREKWAQAMCAEISTFSTERKAVIFALGCLMACFRFHMEMEISPFKNWSRIMQDRFTISAFIAGVTACLTGLAYLAVSGAPDSMLVINGMALVAGILIAMAVMVSVRNTNGFVTMAAVTGSVILLGTAAIGHAVEDARRWVLIGPFFIQTSLIFLPLIALCFARIQNIWTTLAVVTAGFAIAIQPDRAMAAMLFAAIAVVCWMRPGQWTFSAAIVCAIGLLATLFQPDRIPAVPFVDHILWTAFDVHIMAGLALWIGCLILVSPVFFVPRNERSAIHYTFTACWVALIAVAAMGAYPTPVVGYGASAIMGYFLSLIIVRQVPQSDSVADVTSPGFPDTDKGESPLKNSSPVFAP
;
A
#
# COMPACT_ATOMS: atom_id res chain seq x y z
N MET A 1 6.05 34.92 -32.98
CA MET A 1 5.30 34.89 -31.70
C MET A 1 4.61 33.55 -31.44
N MET A 2 3.98 32.96 -32.46
CA MET A 2 3.28 31.67 -32.39
C MET A 2 4.18 30.48 -32.00
N ARG A 3 5.44 30.44 -32.46
CA ARG A 3 6.43 29.38 -32.13
C ARG A 3 6.64 29.20 -30.63
N HIS A 4 6.80 30.30 -29.89
CA HIS A 4 7.12 30.23 -28.46
C HIS A 4 5.91 29.79 -27.61
N GLN A 5 4.69 30.14 -28.04
CA GLN A 5 3.45 29.67 -27.41
C GLN A 5 3.27 28.16 -27.60
N LEU A 6 3.54 27.64 -28.80
CA LEU A 6 3.49 26.21 -29.09
C LEU A 6 4.48 25.40 -28.25
N MET A 7 5.70 25.88 -28.06
CA MET A 7 6.70 25.20 -27.22
C MET A 7 6.27 25.13 -25.75
N ARG A 8 5.71 26.22 -25.20
CA ARG A 8 5.15 26.21 -23.84
C ARG A 8 3.99 25.23 -23.72
N LEU A 9 3.13 25.18 -24.74
CA LEU A 9 1.99 24.27 -24.76
C LEU A 9 2.44 22.80 -24.81
N ILE A 10 3.49 22.47 -25.58
CA ILE A 10 4.07 21.11 -25.62
C ILE A 10 4.63 20.73 -24.26
N GLN A 11 5.40 21.62 -23.61
CA GLN A 11 5.94 21.34 -22.27
C GLN A 11 4.83 21.16 -21.23
N PHE A 12 3.78 21.97 -21.30
CA PHE A 12 2.64 21.89 -20.40
C PHE A 12 1.81 20.62 -20.58
N LEU A 13 1.58 20.20 -21.82
CA LEU A 13 0.73 19.02 -22.13
C LEU A 13 1.49 17.69 -22.05
N THR A 14 2.82 17.70 -21.95
CA THR A 14 3.61 16.47 -21.91
C THR A 14 3.64 15.90 -20.49
N PRO A 15 3.32 14.60 -20.29
CA PRO A 15 3.41 13.97 -18.97
C PRO A 15 4.83 13.92 -18.42
N ASP A 16 5.00 14.04 -17.10
CA ASP A 16 6.30 14.15 -16.40
C ASP A 16 7.35 13.12 -16.82
N HIS A 17 6.96 11.86 -17.01
CA HIS A 17 7.88 10.79 -17.43
C HIS A 17 8.45 10.93 -18.86
N ARG A 18 7.94 11.90 -19.64
CA ARG A 18 8.35 12.22 -21.01
C ARG A 18 8.95 13.62 -21.11
N GLU A 19 9.32 14.24 -20.00
CA GLU A 19 9.91 15.59 -19.98
C GLU A 19 11.14 15.69 -20.90
N LYS A 20 12.01 14.67 -20.90
CA LYS A 20 13.17 14.59 -21.80
C LYS A 20 12.78 14.59 -23.28
N TRP A 21 11.65 13.96 -23.64
CA TRP A 21 11.12 14.00 -25.00
C TRP A 21 10.60 15.40 -25.34
N ALA A 22 9.85 16.05 -24.44
CA ALA A 22 9.39 17.43 -24.67
C ALA A 22 10.57 18.41 -24.84
N GLN A 23 11.61 18.28 -24.01
CA GLN A 23 12.82 19.07 -24.11
C GLN A 23 13.53 18.85 -25.45
N ALA A 24 13.66 17.59 -25.91
CA ALA A 24 14.25 17.27 -27.21
C ALA A 24 13.43 17.84 -28.39
N MET A 25 12.10 17.73 -28.34
CA MET A 25 11.23 18.31 -29.38
C MET A 25 11.29 19.84 -29.39
N CYS A 26 11.37 20.48 -28.22
CA CYS A 26 11.56 21.93 -28.13
C CYS A 26 12.91 22.39 -28.71
N ALA A 27 13.98 21.63 -28.47
CA ALA A 27 15.29 21.89 -29.08
C ALA A 27 15.20 21.77 -30.62
N GLU A 28 14.59 20.72 -31.14
CA GLU A 28 14.40 20.54 -32.59
C GLU A 28 13.55 21.65 -33.23
N ILE A 29 12.49 22.12 -32.57
CA ILE A 29 11.66 23.23 -33.07
C ILE A 29 12.47 24.52 -33.24
N SER A 30 13.50 24.71 -32.41
CA SER A 30 14.35 25.90 -32.43
C SER A 30 15.38 25.93 -33.56
N THR A 31 15.73 24.77 -34.15
CA THR A 31 16.74 24.65 -35.21
C THR A 31 16.17 24.97 -36.60
N PHE A 32 14.84 24.97 -36.78
CA PHE A 32 14.23 25.28 -38.08
C PHE A 32 14.38 26.75 -38.48
N SER A 33 14.91 26.97 -39.69
CA SER A 33 15.13 28.31 -40.27
C SER A 33 13.86 28.99 -40.77
N THR A 34 12.78 28.25 -41.00
CA THR A 34 11.51 28.78 -41.54
C THR A 34 10.37 28.57 -40.54
N GLU A 35 9.65 29.64 -40.17
CA GLU A 35 8.52 29.57 -39.22
C GLU A 35 7.47 28.53 -39.63
N ARG A 36 7.17 28.41 -40.93
CA ARG A 36 6.19 27.44 -41.45
C ARG A 36 6.54 25.99 -41.10
N LYS A 37 7.82 25.60 -41.21
CA LYS A 37 8.28 24.23 -40.90
C LYS A 37 8.24 23.96 -39.40
N ALA A 38 8.64 24.94 -38.59
CA ALA A 38 8.60 24.86 -37.14
C ALA A 38 7.17 24.66 -36.62
N VAL A 39 6.18 25.38 -37.17
CA VAL A 39 4.76 25.25 -36.77
C VAL A 39 4.19 23.88 -37.16
N ILE A 40 4.48 23.38 -38.36
CA ILE A 40 4.02 22.05 -38.80
C ILE A 40 4.58 20.95 -37.89
N PHE A 41 5.87 21.02 -37.58
CA PHE A 41 6.51 20.06 -36.67
C PHE A 41 5.92 20.14 -35.25
N ALA A 42 5.75 21.35 -34.72
CA ALA A 42 5.17 21.58 -33.40
C ALA A 42 3.73 21.06 -33.29
N LEU A 43 2.92 21.19 -34.35
CA LEU A 43 1.58 20.59 -34.42
C LEU A 43 1.64 19.05 -34.37
N GLY A 44 2.62 18.44 -35.04
CA GLY A 44 2.90 17.01 -34.93
C GLY A 44 3.25 16.58 -33.51
N CYS A 45 4.09 17.35 -32.81
CA CYS A 45 4.41 17.13 -31.40
C CYS A 45 3.18 17.25 -30.50
N LEU A 46 2.30 18.23 -30.73
CA LEU A 46 1.05 18.37 -29.97
C LEU A 46 0.11 17.18 -30.18
N MET A 47 0.01 16.69 -31.41
CA MET A 47 -0.76 15.49 -31.72
C MET A 47 -0.20 14.25 -31.01
N ALA A 48 1.13 14.15 -30.91
CA ALA A 48 1.79 13.13 -30.10
C ALA A 48 1.51 13.30 -28.59
N CYS A 49 1.51 14.53 -28.06
CA CYS A 49 1.09 14.79 -26.67
C CYS A 49 -0.34 14.34 -26.41
N PHE A 50 -1.27 14.64 -27.33
CA PHE A 50 -2.66 14.22 -27.23
C PHE A 50 -2.77 12.69 -27.28
N ARG A 51 -2.00 12.04 -28.15
CA ARG A 51 -1.91 10.58 -28.20
C ARG A 51 -1.32 9.99 -26.93
N PHE A 52 -0.33 10.62 -26.29
CA PHE A 52 0.17 10.16 -24.98
C PHE A 52 -0.89 10.27 -23.89
N HIS A 53 -1.74 11.30 -23.94
CA HIS A 53 -2.90 11.43 -23.06
C HIS A 53 -3.96 10.37 -23.34
N MET A 54 -4.27 10.08 -24.60
CA MET A 54 -5.19 8.98 -24.94
C MET A 54 -4.62 7.60 -24.61
N GLU A 55 -3.30 7.37 -24.78
CA GLU A 55 -2.65 6.13 -24.35
C GLU A 55 -2.67 6.00 -22.81
N MET A 56 -2.72 7.12 -22.08
CA MET A 56 -3.04 7.13 -20.65
C MET A 56 -4.50 6.77 -20.38
N GLU A 57 -5.47 7.20 -21.19
CA GLU A 57 -6.88 6.78 -21.08
C GLU A 57 -7.15 5.34 -21.55
N ILE A 58 -6.29 4.76 -22.38
CA ILE A 58 -6.30 3.33 -22.77
C ILE A 58 -5.54 2.46 -21.75
N SER A 59 -4.86 3.07 -20.78
CA SER A 59 -4.19 2.38 -19.66
C SER A 59 -5.08 1.59 -18.68
N PRO A 60 -6.40 1.85 -18.50
CA PRO A 60 -7.27 1.07 -17.61
C PRO A 60 -7.25 -0.41 -17.99
N PHE A 61 -7.29 -0.73 -19.28
CA PHE A 61 -7.33 -2.11 -19.76
C PHE A 61 -6.01 -2.85 -19.48
N LYS A 62 -4.87 -2.17 -19.65
CA LYS A 62 -3.54 -2.71 -19.32
C LYS A 62 -3.31 -2.83 -17.81
N ASN A 63 -3.92 -1.95 -17.02
CA ASN A 63 -3.94 -2.08 -15.56
C ASN A 63 -4.78 -3.29 -15.13
N TRP A 64 -5.93 -3.50 -15.75
CA TRP A 64 -6.81 -4.63 -15.46
C TRP A 64 -6.16 -5.98 -15.75
N SER A 65 -5.47 -6.10 -16.90
CA SER A 65 -4.72 -7.32 -17.23
C SER A 65 -3.62 -7.64 -16.22
N ARG A 66 -2.95 -6.61 -15.68
CA ARG A 66 -1.93 -6.78 -14.62
C ARG A 66 -2.54 -7.19 -13.29
N ILE A 67 -3.70 -6.63 -12.92
CA ILE A 67 -4.41 -7.03 -11.70
C ILE A 67 -4.80 -8.51 -11.80
N MET A 68 -5.30 -8.94 -12.95
CA MET A 68 -5.67 -10.34 -13.21
C MET A 68 -4.48 -11.32 -13.26
N GLN A 69 -3.24 -10.82 -13.29
CA GLN A 69 -2.03 -11.65 -13.20
C GLN A 69 -1.46 -11.74 -11.77
N ASP A 70 -1.85 -10.82 -10.87
CA ASP A 70 -1.37 -10.82 -9.48
C ASP A 70 -2.19 -11.81 -8.63
N ARG A 71 -1.65 -13.03 -8.51
CA ARG A 71 -2.26 -14.13 -7.75
C ARG A 71 -2.56 -13.76 -6.31
N PHE A 72 -1.69 -12.98 -5.66
CA PHE A 72 -1.92 -12.57 -4.27
C PHE A 72 -3.11 -11.62 -4.21
N THR A 73 -3.13 -10.57 -5.04
CA THR A 73 -4.20 -9.57 -5.02
C THR A 73 -5.56 -10.21 -5.33
N ILE A 74 -5.64 -11.13 -6.29
CA ILE A 74 -6.88 -11.84 -6.63
C ILE A 74 -7.33 -12.76 -5.49
N SER A 75 -6.42 -13.58 -4.95
CA SER A 75 -6.76 -14.49 -3.85
C SER A 75 -7.16 -13.72 -2.59
N ALA A 76 -6.49 -12.60 -2.29
CA ALA A 76 -6.87 -11.69 -1.21
C ALA A 76 -8.21 -11.03 -1.45
N PHE A 77 -8.50 -10.58 -2.66
CA PHE A 77 -9.82 -10.06 -3.00
C PHE A 77 -10.94 -11.08 -2.76
N ILE A 78 -10.78 -12.30 -3.28
CA ILE A 78 -11.76 -13.40 -3.09
C ILE A 78 -11.89 -13.75 -1.61
N ALA A 79 -10.77 -13.85 -0.88
CA ALA A 79 -10.75 -14.13 0.54
C ALA A 79 -11.50 -13.06 1.35
N GLY A 80 -11.25 -11.79 1.07
CA GLY A 80 -11.93 -10.65 1.69
C GLY A 80 -13.43 -10.69 1.47
N VAL A 81 -13.87 -10.86 0.21
CA VAL A 81 -15.31 -10.97 -0.11
C VAL A 81 -15.93 -12.16 0.60
N THR A 82 -15.30 -13.33 0.54
CA THR A 82 -15.83 -14.56 1.15
C THR A 82 -15.95 -14.41 2.67
N ALA A 83 -14.92 -13.88 3.33
CA ALA A 83 -14.97 -13.63 4.76
C ALA A 83 -16.10 -12.63 5.12
N CYS A 84 -16.19 -11.50 4.42
CA CYS A 84 -17.24 -10.50 4.69
C CYS A 84 -18.66 -11.08 4.50
N LEU A 85 -18.87 -11.91 3.46
CA LEU A 85 -20.15 -12.60 3.25
C LEU A 85 -20.46 -13.58 4.38
N THR A 86 -19.46 -14.29 4.90
CA THR A 86 -19.62 -15.14 6.09
C THR A 86 -20.01 -14.33 7.32
N GLY A 87 -19.41 -13.15 7.51
CA GLY A 87 -19.78 -12.21 8.57
C GLY A 87 -21.22 -11.71 8.46
N LEU A 88 -21.65 -11.33 7.25
CA LEU A 88 -23.03 -10.93 6.97
C LEU A 88 -24.03 -12.07 7.21
N ALA A 89 -23.69 -13.29 6.80
CA ALA A 89 -24.51 -14.46 7.07
C ALA A 89 -24.67 -14.71 8.58
N TYR A 90 -23.58 -14.56 9.35
CA TYR A 90 -23.65 -14.64 10.81
C TYR A 90 -24.57 -13.57 11.42
N LEU A 91 -24.43 -12.31 11.00
CA LEU A 91 -25.30 -11.22 11.48
C LEU A 91 -26.78 -11.51 11.20
N ALA A 92 -27.11 -12.05 10.03
CA ALA A 92 -28.48 -12.39 9.65
C ALA A 92 -29.08 -13.52 10.50
N VAL A 93 -28.28 -14.53 10.85
CA VAL A 93 -28.74 -15.70 11.62
C VAL A 93 -28.73 -15.44 13.13
N SER A 94 -27.86 -14.54 13.62
CA SER A 94 -27.73 -14.22 15.05
C SER A 94 -28.82 -13.29 15.59
N GLY A 95 -29.70 -12.76 14.73
CA GLY A 95 -30.72 -11.79 15.12
C GLY A 95 -30.17 -10.39 15.37
N ALA A 96 -29.02 -10.06 14.76
CA ALA A 96 -28.44 -8.72 14.84
C ALA A 96 -29.38 -7.69 14.20
N PRO A 97 -29.37 -6.42 14.65
CA PRO A 97 -30.15 -5.36 14.03
C PRO A 97 -29.86 -5.22 12.53
N ASP A 98 -30.90 -5.04 11.71
CA ASP A 98 -30.77 -4.89 10.25
C ASP A 98 -29.82 -3.76 9.83
N SER A 99 -29.69 -2.72 10.67
CA SER A 99 -28.73 -1.64 10.46
C SER A 99 -27.28 -2.15 10.38
N MET A 100 -26.90 -3.18 11.15
CA MET A 100 -25.55 -3.75 11.10
C MET A 100 -25.30 -4.50 9.78
N LEU A 101 -26.29 -5.23 9.28
CA LEU A 101 -26.23 -5.87 7.97
C LEU A 101 -26.06 -4.84 6.85
N VAL A 102 -26.88 -3.80 6.87
CA VAL A 102 -26.85 -2.72 5.87
C VAL A 102 -25.51 -1.99 5.92
N ILE A 103 -24.99 -1.65 7.10
CA ILE A 103 -23.70 -0.96 7.26
C ILE A 103 -22.54 -1.82 6.74
N ASN A 104 -22.45 -3.09 7.15
CA ASN A 104 -21.37 -3.98 6.69
C ASN A 104 -21.50 -4.32 5.20
N GLY A 105 -22.73 -4.45 4.68
CA GLY A 105 -22.99 -4.66 3.25
C GLY A 105 -22.57 -3.45 2.41
N MET A 106 -22.94 -2.25 2.83
CA MET A 106 -22.48 -1.01 2.18
C MET A 106 -20.97 -0.84 2.28
N ALA A 107 -20.35 -1.20 3.40
CA ALA A 107 -18.91 -1.20 3.57
C ALA A 107 -18.19 -2.09 2.55
N LEU A 108 -18.72 -3.30 2.35
CA LEU A 108 -18.19 -4.26 1.40
C LEU A 108 -18.25 -3.70 -0.02
N VAL A 109 -19.41 -3.19 -0.43
CA VAL A 109 -19.60 -2.59 -1.75
C VAL A 109 -18.70 -1.36 -1.93
N ALA A 110 -18.68 -0.44 -0.96
CA ALA A 110 -17.86 0.76 -1.01
C ALA A 110 -16.36 0.43 -1.05
N GLY A 111 -15.91 -0.51 -0.23
CA GLY A 111 -14.51 -0.95 -0.18
C GLY A 111 -14.06 -1.56 -1.50
N ILE A 112 -14.89 -2.41 -2.10
CA ILE A 112 -14.65 -3.00 -3.43
C ILE A 112 -14.58 -1.89 -4.49
N LEU A 113 -15.58 -1.03 -4.57
CA LEU A 113 -15.67 0.01 -5.59
C LEU A 113 -14.51 1.01 -5.50
N ILE A 114 -14.19 1.48 -4.29
CA ILE A 114 -13.09 2.42 -4.06
C ILE A 114 -11.76 1.75 -4.37
N ALA A 115 -11.52 0.53 -3.90
CA ALA A 115 -10.28 -0.19 -4.19
C ALA A 115 -10.10 -0.42 -5.69
N MET A 116 -11.14 -0.88 -6.40
CA MET A 116 -11.11 -1.07 -7.85
C MET A 116 -10.87 0.25 -8.58
N ALA A 117 -11.61 1.31 -8.24
CA ALA A 117 -11.45 2.62 -8.86
C ALA A 117 -10.01 3.14 -8.69
N VAL A 118 -9.46 3.08 -7.48
CA VAL A 118 -8.08 3.53 -7.22
C VAL A 118 -7.05 2.65 -7.95
N MET A 119 -7.22 1.32 -7.95
CA MET A 119 -6.32 0.41 -8.65
C MET A 119 -6.29 0.62 -10.16
N VAL A 120 -7.42 1.04 -10.74
CA VAL A 120 -7.54 1.33 -12.18
C VAL A 120 -7.01 2.71 -12.51
N SER A 121 -7.37 3.73 -11.72
CA SER A 121 -7.10 5.14 -12.00
C SER A 121 -5.72 5.61 -11.54
N VAL A 122 -5.19 5.07 -10.45
CA VAL A 122 -3.96 5.60 -9.82
C VAL A 122 -2.77 4.71 -10.12
N ARG A 123 -1.69 5.35 -10.60
CA ARG A 123 -0.39 4.68 -10.70
C ARG A 123 0.19 4.51 -9.31
N ASN A 124 0.51 3.26 -8.96
CA ASN A 124 1.11 2.91 -7.68
C ASN A 124 2.62 3.24 -7.64
N THR A 125 2.92 4.54 -7.76
CA THR A 125 4.28 5.12 -7.73
C THR A 125 4.77 5.28 -6.28
N ASN A 126 6.08 5.45 -6.12
CA ASN A 126 6.67 5.70 -4.80
C ASN A 126 6.13 6.97 -4.13
N GLY A 127 5.80 7.99 -4.92
CA GLY A 127 5.17 9.23 -4.44
C GLY A 127 3.77 8.98 -3.88
N PHE A 128 2.93 8.22 -4.59
CA PHE A 128 1.58 7.86 -4.12
C PHE A 128 1.63 7.06 -2.81
N VAL A 129 2.49 6.03 -2.73
CA VAL A 129 2.65 5.19 -1.52
C VAL A 129 3.06 6.03 -0.31
N THR A 130 4.04 6.93 -0.51
CA THR A 130 4.53 7.81 0.57
C THR A 130 3.44 8.79 1.00
N MET A 131 2.74 9.41 0.04
CA MET A 131 1.63 10.33 0.31
C MET A 131 0.51 9.62 1.08
N ALA A 132 0.09 8.42 0.66
CA ALA A 132 -0.94 7.64 1.34
C ALA A 132 -0.55 7.32 2.79
N ALA A 133 0.71 6.96 3.05
CA ALA A 133 1.20 6.70 4.40
C ALA A 133 1.14 7.96 5.28
N VAL A 134 1.66 9.08 4.79
CA VAL A 134 1.71 10.35 5.54
C VAL A 134 0.30 10.90 5.78
N THR A 135 -0.57 10.91 4.77
CA THR A 135 -1.95 11.33 4.92
C THR A 135 -2.69 10.45 5.92
N GLY A 136 -2.52 9.12 5.83
CA GLY A 136 -3.10 8.19 6.79
C GLY A 136 -2.63 8.46 8.22
N SER A 137 -1.33 8.67 8.45
CA SER A 137 -0.80 8.94 9.80
C SER A 137 -1.28 10.28 10.36
N VAL A 138 -1.43 11.30 9.51
CA VAL A 138 -1.98 12.60 9.92
C VAL A 138 -3.45 12.47 10.31
N ILE A 139 -4.26 11.73 9.55
CA ILE A 139 -5.66 11.47 9.89
C ILE A 139 -5.76 10.71 11.22
N LEU A 140 -4.89 9.74 11.46
CA LEU A 140 -4.86 9.01 12.73
C LEU A 140 -4.52 9.91 13.91
N LEU A 141 -3.47 10.72 13.77
CA LEU A 141 -3.09 11.68 14.81
C LEU A 141 -4.19 12.71 15.06
N GLY A 142 -4.82 13.21 13.99
CA GLY A 142 -5.98 14.08 14.09
C GLY A 142 -7.13 13.40 14.84
N THR A 143 -7.43 12.14 14.52
CA THR A 143 -8.47 11.38 15.24
C THR A 143 -8.10 11.21 16.72
N ALA A 144 -6.83 10.93 17.04
CA ALA A 144 -6.38 10.82 18.43
C ALA A 144 -6.58 12.14 19.22
N ALA A 145 -6.36 13.28 18.56
CA ALA A 145 -6.47 14.59 19.19
C ALA A 145 -7.92 15.09 19.32
N ILE A 146 -8.69 15.02 18.23
CA ILE A 146 -10.02 15.66 18.12
C ILE A 146 -11.15 14.70 17.77
N GLY A 147 -10.88 13.39 17.71
CA GLY A 147 -11.89 12.37 17.42
C GLY A 147 -13.00 12.34 18.46
N HIS A 148 -14.12 11.73 18.06
CA HIS A 148 -15.28 11.58 18.93
C HIS A 148 -14.93 10.64 20.09
N ALA A 149 -15.11 11.12 21.32
CA ALA A 149 -14.89 10.31 22.52
C ALA A 149 -16.11 9.42 22.77
N VAL A 150 -15.90 8.11 22.83
CA VAL A 150 -16.87 7.16 23.38
C VAL A 150 -16.24 6.57 24.63
N GLU A 151 -16.84 6.84 25.79
CA GLU A 151 -16.31 6.44 27.10
C GLU A 151 -14.81 6.73 27.26
N ASP A 152 -14.44 8.00 27.03
CA ASP A 152 -13.07 8.55 27.09
C ASP A 152 -12.09 8.08 26.00
N ALA A 153 -12.46 7.11 25.15
CA ALA A 153 -11.63 6.69 24.02
C ALA A 153 -11.92 7.51 22.75
N ARG A 154 -10.92 8.22 22.21
CA ARG A 154 -11.00 9.02 20.98
C ARG A 154 -10.50 8.27 19.75
N ARG A 155 -11.20 7.19 19.38
CA ARG A 155 -10.80 6.29 18.27
C ARG A 155 -11.64 6.45 17.00
N TRP A 156 -12.76 7.17 17.09
CA TRP A 156 -13.76 7.23 16.03
C TRP A 156 -13.91 8.62 15.44
N VAL A 157 -14.22 8.65 14.14
CA VAL A 157 -14.74 9.81 13.45
C VAL A 157 -16.21 9.56 13.17
N LEU A 158 -17.05 10.52 13.56
CA LEU A 158 -18.49 10.48 13.28
C LEU A 158 -18.74 11.09 11.90
N ILE A 159 -19.27 10.29 10.97
CA ILE A 159 -19.71 10.77 9.65
C ILE A 159 -21.21 10.49 9.54
N GLY A 160 -22.03 11.49 9.84
CA GLY A 160 -23.48 11.32 9.94
C GLY A 160 -23.85 10.27 11.01
N PRO A 161 -24.60 9.21 10.69
CA PRO A 161 -24.94 8.16 11.64
C PRO A 161 -23.85 7.09 11.82
N PHE A 162 -22.71 7.21 11.12
CA PHE A 162 -21.69 6.16 11.07
C PHE A 162 -20.49 6.49 11.98
N PHE A 163 -20.09 5.50 12.78
CA PHE A 163 -18.86 5.52 13.55
C PHE A 163 -17.76 4.82 12.77
N ILE A 164 -16.74 5.57 12.33
CA ILE A 164 -15.61 5.02 11.59
C ILE A 164 -14.39 5.01 12.50
N GLN A 165 -13.92 3.82 12.86
CA GLN A 165 -12.62 3.65 13.54
C GLN A 165 -11.51 3.81 12.50
N THR A 166 -10.78 4.92 12.54
CA THR A 166 -9.81 5.27 11.49
C THR A 166 -8.56 4.39 11.52
N SER A 167 -8.17 3.90 12.71
CA SER A 167 -7.03 3.00 12.91
C SER A 167 -7.16 1.69 12.13
N LEU A 168 -8.34 1.08 12.11
CA LEU A 168 -8.64 -0.13 11.34
C LEU A 168 -8.51 0.04 9.82
N ILE A 169 -8.61 1.28 9.32
CA ILE A 169 -8.45 1.60 7.90
C ILE A 169 -6.99 1.93 7.59
N PHE A 170 -6.41 2.88 8.32
CA PHE A 170 -5.14 3.49 7.92
C PHE A 170 -3.91 2.74 8.44
N LEU A 171 -3.96 2.07 9.58
CA LEU A 171 -2.79 1.35 10.08
C LEU A 171 -2.33 0.20 9.17
N PRO A 172 -3.21 -0.71 8.68
CA PRO A 172 -2.74 -1.75 7.77
C PRO A 172 -2.18 -1.13 6.48
N LEU A 173 -2.78 -0.04 5.99
CA LEU A 173 -2.30 0.71 4.83
C LEU A 173 -0.89 1.29 5.07
N ILE A 174 -0.67 1.97 6.20
CA ILE A 174 0.62 2.57 6.57
C ILE A 174 1.70 1.49 6.71
N ALA A 175 1.40 0.37 7.37
CA ALA A 175 2.33 -0.74 7.53
C ALA A 175 2.74 -1.33 6.17
N LEU A 176 1.80 -1.47 5.24
CA LEU A 176 2.06 -1.95 3.88
C LEU A 176 2.85 -0.94 3.05
N CYS A 177 2.56 0.35 3.17
CA CYS A 177 3.34 1.40 2.53
C CYS A 177 4.81 1.36 3.00
N PHE A 178 5.04 1.15 4.30
CA PHE A 178 6.37 0.99 4.88
C PHE A 178 7.07 -0.30 4.43
N ALA A 179 6.34 -1.42 4.35
CA ALA A 179 6.87 -2.68 3.84
C ALA A 179 7.31 -2.58 2.36
N ARG A 180 6.57 -1.77 1.57
CA ARG A 180 6.85 -1.49 0.17
C ARG A 180 8.07 -0.59 0.02
N ILE A 181 8.12 0.53 0.75
CA ILE A 181 9.14 1.56 0.65
C ILE A 181 9.59 1.98 2.04
N GLN A 182 10.89 1.79 2.31
CA GLN A 182 11.52 2.18 3.56
C GLN A 182 12.33 3.47 3.33
N ASN A 183 11.70 4.61 3.58
CA ASN A 183 12.36 5.92 3.54
C ASN A 183 12.00 6.73 4.80
N ILE A 184 12.58 7.92 4.95
CA ILE A 184 12.33 8.78 6.11
C ILE A 184 10.84 9.09 6.29
N TRP A 185 10.10 9.34 5.20
CA TRP A 185 8.69 9.74 5.25
C TRP A 185 7.76 8.60 5.65
N THR A 186 7.97 7.40 5.12
CA THR A 186 7.20 6.21 5.53
C THR A 186 7.56 5.79 6.96
N THR A 187 8.81 5.98 7.38
CA THR A 187 9.23 5.77 8.77
C THR A 187 8.54 6.76 9.70
N LEU A 188 8.55 8.06 9.36
CA LEU A 188 7.85 9.09 10.11
C LEU A 188 6.35 8.80 10.19
N ALA A 189 5.72 8.34 9.10
CA ALA A 189 4.31 7.93 9.12
C ALA A 189 4.04 6.79 10.12
N VAL A 190 4.89 5.77 10.18
CA VAL A 190 4.78 4.67 11.17
C VAL A 190 5.00 5.19 12.58
N VAL A 191 6.00 6.05 12.79
CA VAL A 191 6.30 6.65 14.10
C VAL A 191 5.12 7.49 14.59
N THR A 192 4.59 8.37 13.72
CA THR A 192 3.40 9.19 14.00
C THR A 192 2.18 8.32 14.29
N ALA A 193 1.97 7.24 13.53
CA ALA A 193 0.90 6.28 13.81
C ALA A 193 1.08 5.59 15.17
N GLY A 194 2.30 5.17 15.52
CA GLY A 194 2.62 4.61 16.83
C GLY A 194 2.29 5.57 17.98
N PHE A 195 2.64 6.86 17.85
CA PHE A 195 2.24 7.89 18.81
C PHE A 195 0.73 8.08 18.87
N ALA A 196 0.04 8.14 17.73
CA ALA A 196 -1.42 8.30 17.69
C ALA A 196 -2.12 7.16 18.43
N ILE A 197 -1.66 5.92 18.26
CA ILE A 197 -2.24 4.76 18.93
C ILE A 197 -1.93 4.71 20.43
N ALA A 198 -0.73 5.16 20.84
CA ALA A 198 -0.40 5.32 22.26
C ALA A 198 -1.30 6.35 22.96
N ILE A 199 -1.73 7.39 22.24
CA ILE A 199 -2.70 8.40 22.71
C ILE A 199 -4.13 7.87 22.72
N GLN A 200 -4.49 6.96 21.79
CA GLN A 200 -5.82 6.36 21.65
C GLN A 200 -6.11 5.16 22.58
N PRO A 201 -5.23 4.86 23.53
CA PRO A 201 -4.87 3.51 24.02
C PRO A 201 -5.55 2.28 23.36
N ASP A 202 -5.41 2.09 22.05
CA ASP A 202 -6.01 0.92 21.36
C ASP A 202 -5.02 -0.25 21.26
N ARG A 203 -5.16 -1.24 22.16
CA ARG A 203 -4.24 -2.38 22.26
C ARG A 203 -4.27 -3.29 21.03
N ALA A 204 -5.44 -3.51 20.44
CA ALA A 204 -5.57 -4.34 19.24
C ALA A 204 -4.85 -3.71 18.07
N MET A 205 -5.04 -2.41 17.88
CA MET A 205 -4.38 -1.67 16.81
C MET A 205 -2.88 -1.53 17.03
N ALA A 206 -2.44 -1.34 18.28
CA ALA A 206 -1.02 -1.29 18.62
C ALA A 206 -0.33 -2.63 18.37
N ALA A 207 -0.96 -3.73 18.78
CA ALA A 207 -0.45 -5.09 18.58
C ALA A 207 -0.35 -5.42 17.09
N MET A 208 -1.37 -5.04 16.31
CA MET A 208 -1.38 -5.20 14.86
C MET A 208 -0.24 -4.44 14.20
N LEU A 209 -0.07 -3.15 14.51
CA LEU A 209 1.00 -2.33 13.95
C LEU A 209 2.37 -2.89 14.34
N PHE A 210 2.57 -3.27 15.61
CA PHE A 210 3.81 -3.88 16.07
C PHE A 210 4.13 -5.18 15.34
N ALA A 211 3.16 -6.10 15.21
CA ALA A 211 3.36 -7.37 14.50
C ALA A 211 3.73 -7.14 13.03
N ALA A 212 3.04 -6.22 12.36
CA ALA A 212 3.30 -5.87 10.96
C ALA A 212 4.72 -5.31 10.76
N ILE A 213 5.14 -4.38 11.61
CA ILE A 213 6.47 -3.75 11.54
C ILE A 213 7.58 -4.71 11.99
N ALA A 214 7.31 -5.60 12.95
CA ALA A 214 8.25 -6.64 13.36
C ALA A 214 8.56 -7.60 12.19
N VAL A 215 7.54 -7.98 11.41
CA VAL A 215 7.74 -8.77 10.18
C VAL A 215 8.59 -8.03 9.15
N VAL A 216 8.34 -6.72 8.94
CA VAL A 216 9.18 -5.90 8.05
C VAL A 216 10.63 -5.86 8.56
N CYS A 217 10.83 -5.65 9.86
CA CYS A 217 12.15 -5.61 10.48
C CYS A 217 12.89 -6.95 10.37
N TRP A 218 12.18 -8.07 10.50
CA TRP A 218 12.74 -9.42 10.35
C TRP A 218 13.19 -9.70 8.92
N MET A 219 12.37 -9.33 7.93
CA MET A 219 12.64 -9.66 6.52
C MET A 219 13.57 -8.67 5.82
N ARG A 220 13.55 -7.41 6.23
CA ARG A 220 14.31 -6.32 5.60
C ARG A 220 14.90 -5.42 6.68
N PRO A 221 15.85 -5.93 7.49
CA PRO A 221 16.42 -5.18 8.60
C PRO A 221 17.20 -3.96 8.10
N GLY A 222 17.05 -2.84 8.80
CA GLY A 222 17.77 -1.60 8.53
C GLY A 222 17.49 -0.56 9.61
N GLN A 223 18.27 0.52 9.64
CA GLN A 223 18.15 1.55 10.69
C GLN A 223 16.72 2.09 10.83
N TRP A 224 16.04 2.32 9.69
CA TRP A 224 14.66 2.80 9.64
C TRP A 224 13.66 1.80 10.23
N THR A 225 13.82 0.51 9.93
CA THR A 225 12.93 -0.53 10.45
C THR A 225 13.15 -0.78 11.93
N PHE A 226 14.39 -0.74 12.40
CA PHE A 226 14.70 -0.87 13.82
C PHE A 226 14.08 0.27 14.62
N SER A 227 14.25 1.52 14.17
CA SER A 227 13.62 2.68 14.83
C SER A 227 12.09 2.57 14.83
N ALA A 228 11.48 2.21 13.69
CA ALA A 228 10.03 2.01 13.60
C ALA A 228 9.53 0.90 14.53
N ALA A 229 10.23 -0.24 14.59
CA ALA A 229 9.88 -1.37 15.44
C ALA A 229 9.98 -1.01 16.94
N ILE A 230 11.02 -0.29 17.35
CA ILE A 230 11.18 0.20 18.72
C ILE A 230 10.01 1.12 19.10
N VAL A 231 9.67 2.08 18.24
CA VAL A 231 8.54 2.99 18.50
C VAL A 231 7.21 2.23 18.58
N CYS A 232 6.97 1.26 17.70
CA CYS A 232 5.76 0.44 17.77
C CYS A 232 5.71 -0.42 19.04
N ALA A 233 6.85 -0.96 19.47
CA ALA A 233 6.95 -1.72 20.73
C ALA A 233 6.64 -0.84 21.94
N ILE A 234 7.20 0.37 21.99
CA ILE A 234 6.92 1.36 23.04
C ILE A 234 5.44 1.76 23.01
N GLY A 235 4.86 2.01 21.83
CA GLY A 235 3.45 2.33 21.67
C GLY A 235 2.54 1.21 22.18
N LEU A 236 2.83 -0.05 21.82
CA LEU A 236 2.13 -1.21 22.36
C LEU A 236 2.24 -1.29 23.89
N LEU A 237 3.45 -1.19 24.44
CA LEU A 237 3.65 -1.17 25.89
C LEU A 237 2.83 -0.06 26.56
N ALA A 238 2.82 1.15 26.01
CA ALA A 238 2.04 2.27 26.51
C ALA A 238 0.52 1.96 26.53
N THR A 239 -0.02 1.26 25.53
CA THR A 239 -1.43 0.83 25.53
C THR A 239 -1.73 -0.26 26.56
N LEU A 240 -0.75 -1.11 26.92
CA LEU A 240 -0.92 -2.13 27.95
C LEU A 240 -1.01 -1.53 29.35
N PHE A 241 -0.32 -0.40 29.59
CA PHE A 241 -0.38 0.33 30.87
C PHE A 241 -1.62 1.23 31.03
N GLN A 242 -2.38 1.44 29.96
CA GLN A 242 -3.60 2.23 29.99
C GLN A 242 -4.83 1.32 30.06
N PRO A 243 -5.84 1.63 30.89
CA PRO A 243 -7.06 0.85 30.95
C PRO A 243 -7.89 1.03 29.66
N ASP A 244 -8.30 -0.08 29.05
CA ASP A 244 -9.23 -0.11 27.93
C ASP A 244 -10.63 -0.36 28.50
N ARG A 245 -11.47 0.69 28.56
CA ARG A 245 -12.76 0.67 29.28
C ARG A 245 -13.99 0.51 28.38
N ILE A 246 -13.78 0.38 27.07
CA ILE A 246 -14.89 0.31 26.12
C ILE A 246 -15.70 -0.97 26.37
N PRO A 247 -17.02 -0.87 26.57
CA PRO A 247 -17.87 -2.03 26.76
C PRO A 247 -17.94 -2.84 25.47
N ALA A 248 -18.04 -4.16 25.61
CA ALA A 248 -18.21 -5.04 24.48
C ALA A 248 -19.55 -4.74 23.77
N VAL A 249 -19.52 -4.56 22.45
CA VAL A 249 -20.77 -4.34 21.69
C VAL A 249 -21.33 -5.66 21.18
N PRO A 250 -22.64 -5.89 21.38
CA PRO A 250 -23.31 -7.09 20.89
C PRO A 250 -23.10 -7.31 19.40
N PHE A 251 -22.97 -8.58 19.00
CA PHE A 251 -22.81 -9.03 17.61
C PHE A 251 -21.54 -8.54 16.90
N VAL A 252 -20.63 -7.86 17.59
CA VAL A 252 -19.35 -7.37 17.04
C VAL A 252 -18.16 -7.91 17.82
N ASP A 253 -18.23 -7.82 19.14
CA ASP A 253 -17.18 -8.32 20.03
C ASP A 253 -17.42 -9.76 20.48
N HIS A 254 -16.33 -10.47 20.75
CA HIS A 254 -16.34 -11.87 21.18
C HIS A 254 -17.06 -12.84 20.22
N ILE A 255 -17.39 -12.42 18.99
CA ILE A 255 -18.21 -13.24 18.09
C ILE A 255 -17.55 -14.54 17.66
N LEU A 256 -16.21 -14.64 17.74
CA LEU A 256 -15.50 -15.90 17.52
C LEU A 256 -15.87 -16.97 18.55
N TRP A 257 -16.45 -16.58 19.68
CA TRP A 257 -16.90 -17.45 20.76
C TRP A 257 -18.43 -17.44 20.86
N THR A 258 -19.05 -16.26 20.95
CA THR A 258 -20.51 -16.14 21.15
C THR A 258 -21.32 -16.65 19.96
N ALA A 259 -20.73 -16.77 18.76
CA ALA A 259 -21.41 -17.40 17.63
C ALA A 259 -21.69 -18.90 17.84
N PHE A 260 -20.90 -19.59 18.69
CA PHE A 260 -21.19 -20.98 19.04
C PHE A 260 -22.46 -21.10 19.90
N ASP A 261 -22.79 -20.07 20.68
CA ASP A 261 -24.03 -20.01 21.46
C ASP A 261 -25.26 -19.85 20.57
N VAL A 262 -25.11 -19.22 19.40
CA VAL A 262 -26.16 -19.15 18.37
C VAL A 262 -26.29 -20.49 17.67
N HIS A 263 -25.20 -21.00 17.08
CA HIS A 263 -25.17 -22.30 16.41
C HIS A 263 -23.72 -22.75 16.17
N ILE A 264 -23.41 -24.04 16.37
CA ILE A 264 -22.05 -24.58 16.17
C ILE A 264 -21.50 -24.30 14.76
N MET A 265 -22.33 -24.41 13.71
CA MET A 265 -21.90 -24.12 12.35
C MET A 265 -21.62 -22.63 12.13
N ALA A 266 -22.29 -21.72 12.85
CA ALA A 266 -22.04 -20.29 12.75
C ALA A 266 -20.67 -19.94 13.35
N GLY A 267 -20.35 -20.48 14.52
CA GLY A 267 -19.02 -20.36 15.12
C GLY A 267 -17.91 -20.92 14.23
N LEU A 268 -18.09 -22.13 13.69
CA LEU A 268 -17.13 -22.72 12.73
C LEU A 268 -16.99 -21.87 11.47
N ALA A 269 -18.10 -21.36 10.91
CA ALA A 269 -18.08 -20.52 9.72
C ALA A 269 -17.26 -19.24 9.96
N LEU A 270 -17.42 -18.56 11.09
CA LEU A 270 -16.62 -17.37 11.42
C LEU A 270 -15.13 -17.67 11.51
N TRP A 271 -14.73 -18.77 12.18
CA TRP A 271 -13.33 -19.18 12.22
C TRP A 271 -12.78 -19.51 10.83
N ILE A 272 -13.54 -20.22 10.01
CA ILE A 272 -13.18 -20.50 8.61
C ILE A 272 -13.06 -19.19 7.83
N GLY A 273 -13.97 -18.23 8.03
CA GLY A 273 -13.91 -16.90 7.40
C GLY A 273 -12.64 -16.13 7.78
N CYS A 274 -12.26 -16.13 9.06
CA CYS A 274 -11.00 -15.56 9.55
C CYS A 274 -9.78 -16.24 8.92
N LEU A 275 -9.77 -17.57 8.83
CA LEU A 275 -8.67 -18.33 8.22
C LEU A 275 -8.58 -18.08 6.71
N ILE A 276 -9.71 -18.01 6.02
CA ILE A 276 -9.77 -17.63 4.60
C ILE A 276 -9.18 -16.25 4.40
N LEU A 277 -9.52 -15.27 5.24
CA LEU A 277 -9.05 -13.88 5.16
C LEU A 277 -7.52 -13.77 5.10
N VAL A 278 -6.81 -14.63 5.83
CA VAL A 278 -5.33 -14.65 5.93
C VAL A 278 -4.66 -15.67 5.01
N SER A 279 -5.43 -16.51 4.34
CA SER A 279 -4.94 -17.54 3.42
C SER A 279 -4.22 -17.08 2.12
N PRO A 280 -4.37 -15.84 1.60
CA PRO A 280 -3.78 -15.43 0.31
C PRO A 280 -2.29 -15.68 0.17
N VAL A 281 -1.53 -15.57 1.27
CA VAL A 281 -0.08 -15.82 1.29
C VAL A 281 0.30 -17.25 0.89
N PHE A 282 -0.60 -18.21 1.11
CA PHE A 282 -0.34 -19.62 0.77
C PHE A 282 -0.48 -19.90 -0.73
N PHE A 283 -1.22 -19.07 -1.47
CA PHE A 283 -1.40 -19.19 -2.92
C PHE A 283 -0.25 -18.56 -3.73
N VAL A 284 0.68 -17.89 -3.06
CA VAL A 284 1.91 -17.37 -3.68
C VAL A 284 3.06 -18.37 -3.48
N PRO A 285 3.81 -18.72 -4.54
CA PRO A 285 5.03 -19.54 -4.44
C PRO A 285 6.02 -18.96 -3.43
N ARG A 286 6.70 -19.82 -2.65
CA ARG A 286 7.57 -19.37 -1.53
C ARG A 286 8.67 -18.39 -1.96
N ASN A 287 9.24 -18.58 -3.15
CA ASN A 287 10.27 -17.72 -3.75
C ASN A 287 9.75 -16.34 -4.19
N GLU A 288 8.44 -16.20 -4.42
CA GLU A 288 7.79 -14.94 -4.80
C GLU A 288 7.23 -14.17 -3.58
N ARG A 289 7.24 -14.78 -2.39
CA ARG A 289 6.74 -14.15 -1.17
C ARG A 289 7.71 -13.07 -0.69
N SER A 290 7.35 -11.82 -0.89
CA SER A 290 8.07 -10.67 -0.35
C SER A 290 7.52 -10.19 1.01
N ALA A 291 8.24 -9.25 1.63
CA ALA A 291 7.86 -8.65 2.91
C ALA A 291 6.43 -8.12 2.93
N ILE A 292 5.94 -7.54 1.83
CA ILE A 292 4.60 -6.95 1.76
C ILE A 292 3.48 -7.98 1.97
N HIS A 293 3.64 -9.22 1.47
CA HIS A 293 2.65 -10.28 1.66
C HIS A 293 2.60 -10.75 3.11
N TYR A 294 3.77 -10.91 3.74
CA TYR A 294 3.85 -11.29 5.15
C TYR A 294 3.36 -10.16 6.05
N THR A 295 3.64 -8.89 5.74
CA THR A 295 3.11 -7.74 6.46
C THR A 295 1.58 -7.70 6.37
N PHE A 296 1.01 -7.87 5.17
CA PHE A 296 -0.45 -7.97 5.00
C PHE A 296 -1.04 -9.06 5.89
N THR A 297 -0.46 -10.26 5.82
CA THR A 297 -0.91 -11.42 6.60
C THR A 297 -0.78 -11.14 8.10
N ALA A 298 0.33 -10.56 8.54
CA ALA A 298 0.58 -10.23 9.95
C ALA A 298 -0.42 -9.22 10.50
N CYS A 299 -0.81 -8.21 9.71
CA CYS A 299 -1.85 -7.26 10.11
C CYS A 299 -3.14 -8.00 10.48
N TRP A 300 -3.65 -8.83 9.56
CA TRP A 300 -4.94 -9.48 9.74
C TRP A 300 -4.90 -10.62 10.76
N VAL A 301 -3.80 -11.39 10.81
CA VAL A 301 -3.60 -12.42 11.85
C VAL A 301 -3.56 -11.79 13.23
N ALA A 302 -2.84 -10.68 13.42
CA ALA A 302 -2.76 -10.01 14.71
C ALA A 302 -4.14 -9.49 15.16
N LEU A 303 -4.94 -8.92 14.25
CA LEU A 303 -6.31 -8.51 14.55
C LEU A 303 -7.21 -9.69 14.96
N ILE A 304 -7.16 -10.79 14.21
CA ILE A 304 -7.91 -12.01 14.54
C ILE A 304 -7.48 -12.55 15.90
N ALA A 305 -6.18 -12.61 16.17
CA ALA A 305 -5.64 -13.10 17.43
C ALA A 305 -6.10 -12.25 18.62
N VAL A 306 -6.02 -10.92 18.50
CA VAL A 306 -6.46 -10.02 19.57
C VAL A 306 -7.99 -10.06 19.75
N ALA A 307 -8.77 -10.14 18.66
CA ALA A 307 -10.22 -10.34 18.72
C ALA A 307 -10.63 -11.67 19.36
N ALA A 308 -9.81 -12.73 19.23
CA ALA A 308 -10.03 -13.98 19.93
C ALA A 308 -9.71 -13.88 21.43
N MET A 309 -8.81 -12.98 21.83
CA MET A 309 -8.35 -12.83 23.22
C MET A 309 -9.15 -11.81 24.04
N GLY A 310 -9.93 -10.92 23.41
CA GLY A 310 -10.60 -9.83 24.11
C GLY A 310 -11.82 -9.27 23.37
N ALA A 311 -12.40 -8.22 23.95
CA ALA A 311 -13.53 -7.49 23.38
C ALA A 311 -13.05 -6.54 22.27
N TYR A 312 -12.57 -7.12 21.17
CA TYR A 312 -12.11 -6.37 20.01
C TYR A 312 -12.85 -6.84 18.76
N PRO A 313 -13.10 -5.93 17.79
CA PRO A 313 -13.83 -6.29 16.59
C PRO A 313 -13.06 -7.33 15.78
N THR A 314 -13.78 -8.34 15.31
CA THR A 314 -13.23 -9.23 14.31
C THR A 314 -13.15 -8.52 12.95
N PRO A 315 -12.14 -8.80 12.11
CA PRO A 315 -12.08 -8.21 10.78
C PRO A 315 -13.22 -8.61 9.83
N VAL A 316 -13.94 -9.69 10.19
CA VAL A 316 -15.01 -10.31 9.39
C VAL A 316 -16.35 -9.62 9.62
N VAL A 317 -16.57 -9.10 10.83
CA VAL A 317 -17.74 -8.32 11.25
C VAL A 317 -17.23 -7.17 12.12
N GLY A 318 -17.22 -5.96 11.56
CA GLY A 318 -16.56 -4.82 12.19
C GLY A 318 -17.52 -3.84 12.83
N TYR A 319 -16.99 -3.07 13.79
CA TYR A 319 -17.55 -1.78 14.18
C TYR A 319 -17.58 -0.85 12.96
N GLY A 320 -18.77 -0.59 12.42
CA GLY A 320 -19.02 0.53 11.51
C GLY A 320 -18.14 0.54 10.25
N ALA A 321 -18.09 -0.58 9.50
CA ALA A 321 -17.47 -0.66 8.17
C ALA A 321 -15.91 -0.65 8.11
N SER A 322 -15.22 -0.22 9.16
CA SER A 322 -13.79 0.13 9.07
C SER A 322 -12.86 -1.03 8.69
N ALA A 323 -13.00 -2.22 9.28
CA ALA A 323 -12.11 -3.34 8.98
C ALA A 323 -12.26 -3.82 7.53
N ILE A 324 -13.49 -3.88 7.04
CA ILE A 324 -13.82 -4.23 5.64
C ILE A 324 -13.15 -3.23 4.69
N MET A 325 -13.34 -1.93 4.95
CA MET A 325 -12.72 -0.86 4.16
C MET A 325 -11.19 -0.95 4.20
N GLY A 326 -10.60 -1.12 5.39
CA GLY A 326 -9.15 -1.27 5.56
C GLY A 326 -8.57 -2.46 4.80
N TYR A 327 -9.29 -3.57 4.74
CA TYR A 327 -8.90 -4.76 3.99
C TYR A 327 -8.81 -4.49 2.49
N PHE A 328 -9.87 -3.96 1.88
CA PHE A 328 -9.87 -3.71 0.43
C PHE A 328 -8.92 -2.57 0.03
N LEU A 329 -8.81 -1.52 0.85
CA LEU A 329 -7.85 -0.43 0.60
C LEU A 329 -6.39 -0.91 0.70
N SER A 330 -6.10 -1.87 1.58
CA SER A 330 -4.77 -2.48 1.67
C SER A 330 -4.33 -3.16 0.37
N LEU A 331 -5.28 -3.72 -0.40
CA LEU A 331 -4.98 -4.36 -1.68
C LEU A 331 -4.38 -3.37 -2.70
N ILE A 332 -4.73 -2.08 -2.62
CA ILE A 332 -4.19 -1.04 -3.51
C ILE A 332 -2.65 -1.01 -3.42
N ILE A 333 -2.11 -1.18 -2.21
CA ILE A 333 -0.67 -1.08 -1.93
C ILE A 333 0.04 -2.42 -2.16
N VAL A 334 -0.61 -3.55 -1.87
CA VAL A 334 0.01 -4.88 -2.04
C VAL A 334 0.30 -5.21 -3.50
N ARG A 335 -0.54 -4.72 -4.43
CA ARG A 335 -0.40 -4.99 -5.85
C ARG A 335 1.03 -4.83 -6.35
N GLN A 336 1.59 -5.93 -6.88
CA GLN A 336 2.93 -5.90 -7.43
C GLN A 336 2.97 -5.08 -8.72
N VAL A 337 3.96 -4.20 -8.83
CA VAL A 337 4.33 -3.62 -10.13
C VAL A 337 5.39 -4.55 -10.69
N PRO A 338 5.18 -5.19 -11.86
CA PRO A 338 6.24 -5.97 -12.49
C PRO A 338 7.47 -5.07 -12.61
N GLN A 339 8.60 -5.51 -12.07
CA GLN A 339 9.87 -4.94 -12.47
C GLN A 339 9.89 -5.04 -13.99
N SER A 340 9.86 -3.90 -14.69
CA SER A 340 10.32 -3.90 -16.06
C SER A 340 11.70 -4.52 -16.01
N ASP A 341 11.91 -5.63 -16.71
CA ASP A 341 13.22 -6.23 -16.91
C ASP A 341 14.22 -5.09 -17.03
N SER A 342 15.04 -4.95 -15.99
CA SER A 342 16.11 -3.97 -15.99
C SER A 342 16.92 -4.32 -17.21
N VAL A 343 16.82 -3.43 -18.21
CA VAL A 343 17.62 -3.32 -19.42
C VAL A 343 18.73 -4.34 -19.40
N ALA A 344 18.56 -5.38 -20.22
CA ALA A 344 19.61 -6.30 -20.58
C ALA A 344 20.92 -5.52 -20.72
N ASP A 345 21.85 -5.84 -19.81
CA ASP A 345 23.23 -6.10 -20.15
C ASP A 345 23.76 -5.25 -21.32
N VAL A 346 23.95 -3.95 -21.09
CA VAL A 346 24.94 -3.21 -21.88
C VAL A 346 26.28 -3.57 -21.25
N THR A 347 26.72 -4.78 -21.55
CA THR A 347 28.13 -5.12 -21.59
C THR A 347 28.80 -4.03 -22.42
N SER A 348 29.71 -3.30 -21.78
CA SER A 348 30.71 -2.50 -22.48
C SER A 348 31.27 -3.31 -23.64
N PRO A 349 31.36 -2.78 -24.88
CA PRO A 349 32.10 -3.45 -25.92
C PRO A 349 33.55 -3.56 -25.43
N GLY A 350 33.97 -4.79 -25.12
CA GLY A 350 35.34 -5.09 -24.76
C GLY A 350 36.24 -4.62 -25.89
N PHE A 351 37.17 -3.72 -25.58
CA PHE A 351 38.37 -3.56 -26.38
C PHE A 351 39.11 -4.90 -26.40
N PRO A 352 39.50 -5.44 -27.55
CA PRO A 352 40.36 -6.61 -27.59
C PRO A 352 41.74 -6.22 -27.09
N ASP A 353 42.10 -6.74 -25.90
CA ASP A 353 43.48 -6.84 -25.43
C ASP A 353 44.26 -7.77 -26.38
N THR A 354 44.88 -7.19 -27.40
CA THR A 354 46.03 -7.78 -28.08
C THR A 354 47.29 -7.14 -27.50
N ASP A 355 47.86 -7.75 -26.46
CA ASP A 355 49.29 -8.04 -26.47
C ASP A 355 49.69 -8.98 -25.33
N LYS A 356 49.93 -10.24 -25.70
CA LYS A 356 50.75 -11.16 -24.92
C LYS A 356 51.96 -11.54 -25.78
N GLY A 357 53.09 -10.96 -25.43
CA GLY A 357 54.30 -11.75 -25.20
C GLY A 357 55.35 -11.79 -26.30
N GLU A 358 56.29 -10.84 -26.23
CA GLU A 358 57.71 -11.14 -26.42
C GLU A 358 58.54 -10.46 -25.30
N SER A 359 59.23 -11.27 -24.51
CA SER A 359 60.32 -10.90 -23.60
C SER A 359 61.67 -11.13 -24.33
N PRO A 360 62.85 -10.81 -23.76
CA PRO A 360 63.31 -9.63 -23.02
C PRO A 360 64.63 -9.08 -23.64
N LEU A 361 64.80 -7.76 -23.78
CA LEU A 361 66.11 -7.18 -24.10
C LEU A 361 66.75 -6.53 -22.87
N LYS A 362 67.90 -7.09 -22.52
CA LYS A 362 68.81 -6.75 -21.44
C LYS A 362 69.28 -5.30 -21.51
N ASN A 363 69.37 -4.69 -20.33
CA ASN A 363 70.23 -3.55 -20.04
C ASN A 363 71.69 -3.82 -20.47
N SER A 364 72.23 -2.94 -21.29
CA SER A 364 73.66 -2.60 -21.26
C SER A 364 73.82 -1.14 -21.68
N SER A 365 74.04 -0.28 -20.69
CA SER A 365 74.47 1.11 -20.88
C SER A 365 75.90 1.15 -21.47
N PRO A 366 76.24 2.21 -22.22
CA PRO A 366 77.48 2.27 -22.97
C PRO A 366 78.67 2.70 -22.09
N VAL A 367 79.81 2.06 -22.35
CA VAL A 367 81.14 2.52 -21.97
C VAL A 367 81.49 3.72 -22.86
N PHE A 368 81.82 4.86 -22.24
CA PHE A 368 82.60 5.91 -22.87
C PHE A 368 83.75 6.33 -21.94
N ALA A 369 84.95 6.23 -22.48
CA ALA A 369 86.14 7.01 -22.17
C ALA A 369 86.88 7.21 -23.50
N PRO A 370 87.71 8.24 -23.69
CA PRO A 370 88.08 9.32 -22.77
C PRO A 370 87.33 10.65 -22.99
#